data_AF-X0SDD1-F1
#
_entry.id   AF-X0SDD1-F1
#
_cell.length_a   1.000
_cell.length_b   1.000
_cell.length_c   1.000
_cell.angle_alpha   90.00
_cell.angle_beta   90.00
_cell.angle_gamma   90.00
#
_symmetry.space_group_name_H-M   'P 1'
#
loop_
_entity.id
_entity.type
_entity.pdbx_description
1 polymer ?
#
loop_
_entity_poly.entity_id
_entity_poly.type
_entity_poly.pdbx_seq_one_letter_code
_entity_poly.pdbx_strand_id
1 'polypeptide(L)'
;MALQAFHGLVAQAPAALALIEAVLLEQDLLSREAALAGELERPEPVVLTAEQVSGTEPLPECLTGESPRPRRIAADATWEAYYRYSRRLATAGRCEFVRRWVGFEVALRNALASARARALDLDPDEYLVAEEIADADAPVAEIVSSWSAAADPLSALRVLDGRRWAWIDEHSRYFSFALDELAGYARKLVLVCRWYVLAREQARAAQVS
;
A
#
# COMPACT_ATOMS: atom_id res chain seq x y z
N MET A 1 17.17 -0.60 -3.94
CA MET A 1 17.92 -1.16 -5.11
C MET A 1 17.02 -1.90 -6.12
N ALA A 2 16.33 -2.99 -5.76
CA ALA A 2 15.54 -3.75 -6.74
C ALA A 2 14.34 -2.97 -7.30
N LEU A 3 13.60 -2.24 -6.45
CA LEU A 3 12.48 -1.38 -6.88
C LEU A 3 12.96 -0.21 -7.75
N GLN A 4 14.06 0.44 -7.39
CA GLN A 4 14.66 1.52 -8.20
C GLN A 4 15.16 1.02 -9.56
N ALA A 5 15.78 -0.16 -9.62
CA ALA A 5 16.17 -0.76 -10.90
C ALA A 5 14.95 -1.09 -11.77
N PHE A 6 13.88 -1.63 -11.17
CA PHE A 6 12.62 -1.88 -11.86
C PHE A 6 11.96 -0.59 -12.36
N HIS A 7 11.90 0.46 -11.54
CA HIS A 7 11.40 1.77 -11.94
C HIS A 7 12.19 2.35 -13.12
N GLY A 8 13.52 2.25 -13.11
CA GLY A 8 14.37 2.68 -14.23
C GLY A 8 14.12 1.93 -15.54
N LEU A 9 13.71 0.65 -15.48
CA LEU A 9 13.28 -0.09 -16.67
C LEU A 9 11.91 0.40 -17.17
N VAL A 10 10.97 0.62 -16.25
CA VAL A 10 9.61 1.09 -16.59
C VAL A 10 9.61 2.54 -17.10
N ALA A 11 10.56 3.38 -16.67
CA ALA A 11 10.74 4.74 -17.17
C ALA A 11 10.99 4.80 -18.69
N GLN A 12 11.46 3.70 -19.29
CA GLN A 12 11.64 3.57 -20.74
C GLN A 12 10.33 3.25 -21.49
N ALA A 13 9.23 3.00 -20.76
CA ALA A 13 7.90 2.71 -21.29
C ALA A 13 6.86 3.74 -20.79
N PRO A 14 6.76 4.93 -21.42
CA PRO A 14 5.91 6.03 -20.93
C PRO A 14 4.44 5.66 -20.74
N ALA A 15 3.92 4.73 -21.55
CA ALA A 15 2.54 4.25 -21.46
C ALA A 15 2.23 3.48 -20.16
N ALA A 16 3.25 2.90 -19.51
CA ALA A 16 3.10 2.15 -18.26
C ALA A 16 3.52 2.96 -17.03
N LEU A 17 4.38 3.97 -17.22
CA LEU A 17 5.08 4.64 -16.13
C LEU A 17 4.16 5.16 -15.02
N ALA A 18 3.21 6.02 -15.35
CA ALA A 18 2.32 6.62 -14.35
C ALA A 18 1.53 5.57 -13.53
N LEU A 19 1.07 4.50 -14.18
CA LEU A 19 0.33 3.44 -13.50
C LEU A 19 1.23 2.63 -12.57
N ILE A 20 2.43 2.29 -13.00
CA ILE A 20 3.37 1.54 -12.16
C ILE A 20 3.92 2.40 -11.03
N GLU A 21 4.17 3.69 -11.26
CA GLU A 21 4.48 4.63 -10.20
C GLU A 21 3.37 4.68 -9.15
N ALA A 22 2.09 4.65 -9.55
CA ALA A 22 0.99 4.53 -8.59
C ALA A 22 0.99 3.22 -7.79
N VAL A 23 1.44 2.10 -8.37
CA VAL A 23 1.63 0.85 -7.61
C VAL A 23 2.79 0.99 -6.61
N LEU A 24 3.90 1.61 -7.03
CA LEU A 24 5.09 1.79 -6.20
C LEU A 24 4.89 2.83 -5.08
N LEU A 25 4.07 3.85 -5.32
CA LEU A 25 3.76 4.92 -4.36
C LEU A 25 3.24 4.41 -3.02
N GLU A 26 2.53 3.28 -2.99
CA GLU A 26 2.08 2.64 -1.74
C GLU A 26 3.24 2.42 -0.77
N GLN A 27 4.39 1.97 -1.29
CA GLN A 27 5.58 1.71 -0.49
C GLN A 27 6.22 2.99 0.04
N ASP A 28 6.23 4.05 -0.76
CA ASP A 28 6.77 5.34 -0.35
C ASP A 28 5.89 6.00 0.71
N LEU A 29 4.56 5.84 0.62
CA LEU A 29 3.63 6.31 1.64
C LEU A 29 3.78 5.56 2.97
N LEU A 30 3.98 4.23 2.94
CA LEU A 30 4.32 3.47 4.14
C LEU A 30 5.66 3.92 4.74
N SER A 31 6.67 4.16 3.88
CA SER A 31 7.98 4.66 4.31
C SER A 31 7.88 6.06 4.91
N ARG A 32 6.97 6.89 4.40
CA ARG A 32 6.66 8.21 4.92
C ARG A 32 6.05 8.15 6.31
N GLU A 33 5.05 7.29 6.53
CA GLU A 33 4.48 7.12 7.87
C GLU A 33 5.55 6.68 8.88
N ALA A 34 6.40 5.72 8.51
CA ALA A 34 7.50 5.28 9.36
C ALA A 34 8.51 6.40 9.64
N ALA A 35 8.85 7.22 8.63
CA ALA A 35 9.77 8.33 8.80
C ALA A 35 9.19 9.43 9.71
N LEU A 36 7.91 9.79 9.51
CA LEU A 36 7.22 10.77 10.35
C LEU A 36 7.00 10.29 11.80
N ALA A 37 6.89 8.97 12.00
CA ALA A 37 6.85 8.35 13.32
C ALA A 37 8.23 8.22 13.98
N GLY A 38 9.32 8.55 13.27
CA GLY A 38 10.70 8.38 13.75
C GLY A 38 11.20 6.93 13.73
N GLU A 39 10.46 6.01 13.10
CA GLU A 39 10.82 4.60 12.96
C GLU A 39 11.81 4.36 11.80
N LEU A 40 11.92 5.33 10.88
CA LEU A 40 12.79 5.25 9.71
C LEU A 40 13.59 6.55 9.53
N GLU A 41 14.87 6.52 9.90
CA GLU A 41 15.75 7.70 9.80
C GLU A 41 16.14 8.05 8.36
N ARG A 42 16.32 7.04 7.51
CA ARG A 42 16.85 7.20 6.14
C ARG A 42 15.95 6.47 5.14
N PRO A 43 14.85 7.09 4.70
CA PRO A 43 13.99 6.50 3.68
C PRO A 43 14.72 6.41 2.33
N GLU A 44 14.52 5.31 1.61
CA GLU A 44 14.98 5.09 0.24
C GLU A 44 13.77 4.98 -0.70
N PRO A 45 13.04 6.08 -0.97
CA PRO A 45 11.84 6.04 -1.79
C PRO A 45 12.14 5.67 -3.24
N VAL A 46 11.09 5.26 -3.95
CA VAL A 46 11.17 4.86 -5.36
C VAL A 46 10.65 5.95 -6.29
N VAL A 47 9.53 6.58 -5.93
CA VAL A 47 8.80 7.57 -6.73
C VAL A 47 8.87 8.96 -6.09
N LEU A 48 8.65 9.06 -4.77
CA LEU A 48 8.76 10.31 -4.03
C LEU A 48 10.23 10.69 -3.80
N THR A 49 10.49 11.97 -3.52
CA THR A 49 11.81 12.41 -3.04
C THR A 49 11.99 12.05 -1.56
N ALA A 50 13.24 12.02 -1.09
CA ALA A 50 13.53 11.77 0.32
C ALA A 50 12.93 12.86 1.21
N GLU A 51 12.92 14.10 0.74
CA GLU A 51 12.34 15.29 1.37
C GLU A 51 10.81 15.21 1.44
N GLN A 52 10.18 14.69 0.39
CA GLN A 52 8.74 14.42 0.39
C GLN A 52 8.36 13.29 1.33
N VAL A 53 9.21 12.27 1.52
CA VAL A 53 8.95 11.19 2.47
C VAL A 53 9.19 11.64 3.91
N SER A 54 10.24 12.42 4.18
CA SER A 54 10.53 12.96 5.51
C SER A 54 9.60 14.10 5.94
N GLY A 55 8.84 14.69 5.00
CA GLY A 55 7.87 15.75 5.27
C GLY A 55 8.47 17.15 5.33
N THR A 56 9.71 17.31 4.86
CA THR A 56 10.32 18.62 4.67
C THR A 56 9.83 19.32 3.40
N GLU A 57 9.31 18.56 2.43
CA GLU A 57 8.66 19.09 1.22
C GLU A 57 7.20 18.63 1.08
N PRO A 58 6.36 19.42 0.41
CA PRO A 58 4.97 19.05 0.15
C PRO A 58 4.88 17.84 -0.79
N LEU A 59 3.88 16.99 -0.54
CA LEU A 59 3.56 15.89 -1.44
C LEU A 59 3.03 16.41 -2.79
N PRO A 60 3.17 15.64 -3.88
CA PRO A 60 2.56 15.96 -5.16
C PRO A 60 1.03 16.14 -5.05
N GLU A 61 0.46 16.99 -5.90
CA GLU A 61 -0.98 17.33 -5.88
C GLU A 61 -1.90 16.10 -5.94
N CYS A 62 -1.48 15.03 -6.61
CA CYS A 62 -2.24 13.77 -6.68
C CYS A 62 -2.41 13.07 -5.33
N LEU A 63 -1.59 13.43 -4.32
CA LEU A 63 -1.61 12.89 -2.96
C LEU A 63 -2.11 13.89 -1.91
N THR A 64 -2.44 15.12 -2.31
CA THR A 64 -2.91 16.20 -1.41
C THR A 64 -4.34 16.64 -1.73
N GLY A 65 -5.11 15.82 -2.45
CA GLY A 65 -6.48 16.15 -2.84
C GLY A 65 -7.40 16.40 -1.64
N GLU A 66 -8.44 17.21 -1.84
CA GLU A 66 -9.45 17.47 -0.81
C GLU A 66 -10.19 16.18 -0.45
N SER A 67 -10.21 15.87 0.86
CA SER A 67 -11.09 14.84 1.40
C SER A 67 -12.50 15.42 1.56
N PRO A 68 -13.56 14.71 1.15
CA PRO A 68 -14.95 15.14 1.34
C PRO A 68 -15.31 15.32 2.82
N ARG A 69 -14.57 14.67 3.72
CA ARG A 69 -14.76 14.74 5.17
C ARG A 69 -13.43 15.11 5.85
N PRO A 70 -13.45 15.93 6.91
CA PRO A 70 -12.26 16.13 7.73
C PRO A 70 -11.79 14.79 8.29
N ARG A 71 -10.48 14.52 8.23
CA ARG A 71 -9.89 13.26 8.66
C ARG A 71 -9.32 13.39 10.06
N ARG A 72 -9.62 12.43 10.93
CA ARG A 72 -9.13 12.39 12.31
C ARG A 72 -7.63 12.12 12.38
N ILE A 73 -7.14 11.26 11.48
CA ILE A 73 -5.71 10.99 11.28
C ILE A 73 -5.27 11.71 10.00
N ALA A 74 -4.27 12.59 10.10
CA ALA A 74 -3.82 13.39 8.97
C ALA A 74 -3.39 12.52 7.77
N ALA A 75 -2.75 11.37 8.03
CA ALA A 75 -2.33 10.43 6.99
C ALA A 75 -3.49 9.81 6.20
N ASP A 76 -4.69 9.71 6.79
CA ASP A 76 -5.85 9.12 6.09
C ASP A 76 -6.28 9.94 4.88
N ALA A 77 -6.11 11.26 4.91
CA ALA A 77 -6.39 12.13 3.76
C ALA A 77 -5.43 11.81 2.59
N THR A 78 -4.16 11.58 2.88
CA THR A 78 -3.16 11.20 1.88
C THR A 78 -3.45 9.82 1.29
N TRP A 79 -3.81 8.83 2.13
CA TRP A 79 -4.18 7.49 1.65
C TRP A 79 -5.44 7.51 0.80
N GLU A 80 -6.44 8.29 1.19
CA GLU A 80 -7.66 8.46 0.40
C GLU A 80 -7.37 9.10 -0.96
N ALA A 81 -6.57 10.16 -1.00
CA ALA A 81 -6.12 10.78 -2.25
C ALA A 81 -5.36 9.77 -3.14
N TYR A 82 -4.48 8.98 -2.54
CA TYR A 82 -3.75 7.89 -3.18
C TYR A 82 -4.67 6.85 -3.83
N TYR A 83 -5.67 6.34 -3.10
CA TYR A 83 -6.59 5.32 -3.63
C TYR A 83 -7.42 5.87 -4.79
N ARG A 84 -7.91 7.11 -4.67
CA ARG A 84 -8.64 7.78 -5.77
C ARG A 84 -7.76 8.02 -6.99
N TYR A 85 -6.53 8.47 -6.79
CA TYR A 85 -5.56 8.66 -7.87
C TYR A 85 -5.24 7.35 -8.59
N SER A 86 -4.92 6.31 -7.83
CA SER A 86 -4.60 4.98 -8.36
C SER A 86 -5.77 4.36 -9.13
N ARG A 87 -7.00 4.45 -8.59
CA ARG A 87 -8.22 3.99 -9.29
C ARG A 87 -8.45 4.74 -10.61
N ARG A 88 -8.23 6.06 -10.62
CA ARG A 88 -8.38 6.90 -11.82
C ARG A 88 -7.38 6.50 -12.91
N LEU A 89 -6.11 6.32 -12.55
CA LEU A 89 -5.08 5.86 -13.48
C LEU A 89 -5.38 4.45 -14.00
N ALA A 90 -5.78 3.53 -13.13
CA ALA A 90 -6.16 2.18 -13.52
C ALA A 90 -7.32 2.19 -14.52
N THR A 91 -8.33 3.04 -14.29
CA THR A 91 -9.47 3.20 -15.20
C THR A 91 -9.03 3.77 -16.56
N ALA A 92 -8.23 4.84 -16.56
CA ALA A 92 -7.74 5.46 -17.79
C ALA A 92 -6.82 4.53 -18.60
N GLY A 93 -5.96 3.78 -17.91
CA GLY A 93 -5.06 2.77 -18.50
C GLY A 93 -5.72 1.44 -18.82
N ARG A 94 -7.03 1.27 -18.51
CA ARG A 94 -7.76 -0.01 -18.63
C ARG A 94 -7.05 -1.17 -17.95
N CYS A 95 -6.42 -0.90 -16.80
CA CYS A 95 -5.75 -1.89 -15.96
C CYS A 95 -6.73 -2.39 -14.90
N GLU A 96 -7.32 -3.55 -15.17
CA GLU A 96 -8.30 -4.18 -14.29
C GLU A 96 -7.65 -4.67 -13.00
N PHE A 97 -6.40 -5.12 -13.08
CA PHE A 97 -5.65 -5.60 -11.92
C PHE A 97 -5.55 -4.52 -10.84
N VAL A 98 -5.02 -3.33 -11.18
CA VAL A 98 -4.85 -2.23 -10.21
C VAL A 98 -6.21 -1.74 -9.72
N ARG A 99 -7.22 -1.68 -10.60
CA ARG A 99 -8.57 -1.24 -10.20
C ARG A 99 -9.15 -2.14 -9.11
N ARG A 100 -9.04 -3.47 -9.28
CA ARG A 100 -9.52 -4.45 -8.29
C ARG A 100 -8.63 -4.49 -7.05
N TRP A 101 -7.31 -4.37 -7.23
CA TRP A 101 -6.34 -4.32 -6.12
C TRP A 101 -6.64 -3.17 -5.16
N VAL A 102 -6.87 -1.97 -5.71
CA VAL A 102 -7.22 -0.80 -4.91
C VAL A 102 -8.52 -1.02 -4.14
N GLY A 103 -9.54 -1.63 -4.76
CA GLY A 103 -10.79 -1.96 -4.06
C GLY A 103 -10.59 -2.94 -2.92
N PHE A 104 -9.78 -3.98 -3.13
CA PHE A 104 -9.41 -4.95 -2.11
C PHE A 104 -8.63 -4.30 -0.95
N GLU A 105 -7.61 -3.49 -1.22
CA GLU A 105 -6.81 -2.82 -0.18
C GLU A 105 -7.64 -1.81 0.62
N VAL A 106 -8.55 -1.07 -0.02
CA VAL A 106 -9.47 -0.17 0.69
C VAL A 106 -10.40 -0.97 1.60
N ALA A 107 -11.00 -2.06 1.11
CA ALA A 107 -11.85 -2.93 1.93
C ALA A 107 -11.07 -3.50 3.13
N LEU A 108 -9.84 -3.97 2.92
CA LEU A 108 -8.98 -4.52 3.96
C LEU A 108 -8.60 -3.46 5.00
N ARG A 109 -8.16 -2.27 4.55
CA ARG A 109 -7.80 -1.15 5.44
C ARG A 109 -8.97 -0.74 6.31
N ASN A 110 -10.15 -0.55 5.71
CA ASN A 110 -11.35 -0.14 6.43
C ASN A 110 -11.79 -1.21 7.44
N ALA A 111 -11.72 -2.49 7.08
CA ALA A 111 -12.04 -3.57 8.00
C ALA A 111 -11.08 -3.64 9.20
N LEU A 112 -9.77 -3.45 8.96
CA LEU A 112 -8.76 -3.36 10.03
C LEU A 112 -8.97 -2.14 10.92
N ALA A 113 -9.27 -0.97 10.32
CA ALA A 113 -9.56 0.26 11.06
C ALA A 113 -10.80 0.09 11.94
N SER A 114 -11.89 -0.48 11.41
CA SER A 114 -13.09 -0.76 12.20
C SER A 114 -12.86 -1.76 13.33
N ALA A 115 -12.02 -2.78 13.12
CA ALA A 115 -11.67 -3.74 14.16
C ALA A 115 -10.89 -3.07 15.30
N ARG A 116 -9.93 -2.21 14.96
CA ARG A 116 -9.15 -1.45 15.95
C ARG A 116 -10.00 -0.43 16.70
N ALA A 117 -10.84 0.33 16.00
CA ALA A 117 -11.75 1.30 16.62
C ALA A 117 -12.68 0.62 17.63
N ARG A 118 -13.31 -0.50 17.24
CA ARG A 118 -14.15 -1.28 18.16
C ARG A 118 -13.40 -1.83 19.37
N ALA A 119 -12.17 -2.32 19.18
CA ALA A 119 -11.34 -2.80 20.28
C ALA A 119 -10.95 -1.69 21.28
N LEU A 120 -11.00 -0.42 20.84
CA LEU A 120 -10.69 0.77 21.65
C LEU A 120 -11.94 1.54 22.10
N ASP A 121 -13.14 1.00 21.88
CA ASP A 121 -14.43 1.67 22.15
C ASP A 121 -14.57 3.04 21.45
N LEU A 122 -14.08 3.12 20.21
CA LEU A 122 -14.16 4.28 19.32
C LEU A 122 -15.15 4.03 18.19
N ASP A 123 -15.73 5.09 17.63
CA ASP A 123 -16.62 5.03 16.47
C ASP A 123 -15.82 4.66 15.19
N PRO A 124 -16.10 3.52 14.54
CA PRO A 124 -15.42 3.12 13.30
C PRO A 124 -15.57 4.10 12.15
N ASP A 125 -16.72 4.79 12.04
CA ASP A 125 -17.07 5.60 10.87
C ASP A 125 -16.13 6.80 10.70
N GLU A 126 -15.47 7.22 11.78
CA GLU A 126 -14.47 8.30 11.78
C GLU A 126 -13.12 7.92 11.14
N TYR A 127 -12.88 6.62 10.89
CA TYR A 127 -11.60 6.08 10.40
C TYR A 127 -11.68 5.45 9.00
N LEU A 128 -12.87 5.41 8.39
CA LEU A 128 -13.06 4.78 7.08
C LEU A 128 -12.59 5.71 5.96
N VAL A 129 -11.80 5.18 5.02
CA VAL A 129 -11.28 5.93 3.87
C VAL A 129 -11.83 5.39 2.57
N ALA A 130 -12.17 6.30 1.63
CA ALA A 130 -12.56 5.95 0.25
C ALA A 130 -13.59 4.81 0.14
N GLU A 131 -14.59 4.76 1.02
CA GLU A 131 -15.55 3.65 1.13
C GLU A 131 -16.23 3.31 -0.22
N GLU A 132 -16.44 4.29 -1.09
CA GLU A 132 -17.00 4.14 -2.43
C GLU A 132 -16.11 3.35 -3.42
N ILE A 133 -14.87 3.06 -3.02
CA ILE A 133 -13.90 2.28 -3.78
C ILE A 133 -13.82 0.84 -3.29
N ALA A 134 -14.21 0.57 -2.04
CA ALA A 134 -14.06 -0.73 -1.40
C ALA A 134 -14.72 -1.84 -2.22
N ASP A 135 -14.02 -2.96 -2.37
CA ASP A 135 -14.62 -4.19 -2.91
C ASP A 135 -15.53 -4.82 -1.85
N ALA A 136 -16.84 -4.76 -2.06
CA ALA A 136 -17.85 -5.27 -1.13
C ALA A 136 -17.81 -6.80 -0.99
N ASP A 137 -17.29 -7.51 -1.98
CA ASP A 137 -17.20 -8.97 -2.00
C ASP A 137 -15.86 -9.48 -1.48
N ALA A 138 -14.94 -8.58 -1.09
CA ALA A 138 -13.64 -8.98 -0.56
C ALA A 138 -13.81 -9.76 0.77
N PRO A 139 -13.14 -10.92 0.94
CA PRO A 139 -13.30 -11.77 2.13
C PRO A 139 -12.52 -11.23 3.34
N VAL A 140 -12.69 -9.96 3.68
CA VAL A 140 -11.89 -9.25 4.68
C VAL A 140 -12.15 -9.69 6.12
N ALA A 141 -13.34 -10.22 6.40
CA ALA A 141 -13.71 -10.69 7.74
C ALA A 141 -12.78 -11.82 8.24
N GLU A 142 -12.49 -12.81 7.40
CA GLU A 142 -11.61 -13.93 7.73
C GLU A 142 -10.15 -13.46 7.92
N ILE A 143 -9.73 -12.49 7.12
CA ILE A 143 -8.39 -11.87 7.21
C ILE A 143 -8.25 -11.14 8.55
N VAL A 144 -9.24 -10.32 8.91
CA VAL A 144 -9.25 -9.55 10.16
C VAL A 144 -9.30 -10.47 11.37
N SER A 145 -10.07 -11.56 11.32
CA SER A 145 -10.11 -12.56 12.38
C SER A 145 -8.74 -13.22 12.59
N SER A 146 -8.10 -13.66 11.50
CA SER A 146 -6.76 -14.26 11.54
C SER A 146 -5.69 -13.28 12.01
N TRP A 147 -5.77 -12.02 11.56
CA TRP A 147 -4.88 -10.93 11.97
C TRP A 147 -5.02 -10.63 13.47
N SER A 148 -6.25 -10.55 13.97
CA SER A 148 -6.54 -10.27 15.40
C SER A 148 -6.09 -11.40 16.33
N ALA A 149 -6.09 -12.64 15.83
CA ALA A 149 -5.69 -13.83 16.58
C ALA A 149 -4.17 -14.08 16.56
N ALA A 150 -3.39 -13.30 15.82
CA ALA A 150 -1.95 -13.49 15.73
C ALA A 150 -1.26 -13.20 17.07
N ALA A 151 -0.25 -14.01 17.40
CA ALA A 151 0.44 -13.95 18.70
C ALA A 151 1.28 -12.67 18.90
N ASP A 152 1.73 -12.07 17.79
CA ASP A 152 2.63 -10.92 17.80
C ASP A 152 2.47 -10.09 16.51
N PRO A 153 2.94 -8.82 16.49
CA PRO A 153 2.78 -7.93 15.33
C PRO A 153 3.41 -8.44 14.03
N LEU A 154 4.52 -9.18 14.10
CA LEU A 154 5.16 -9.75 12.91
C LEU A 154 4.31 -10.88 12.34
N SER A 155 3.78 -11.76 13.19
CA SER A 155 2.84 -12.80 12.79
C SER A 155 1.56 -12.20 12.19
N ALA A 156 1.06 -11.10 12.75
CA ALA A 156 -0.08 -10.36 12.21
C ALA A 156 0.22 -9.78 10.81
N LEU A 157 1.42 -9.22 10.61
CA LEU A 157 1.86 -8.73 9.30
C LEU A 157 1.99 -9.86 8.27
N ARG A 158 2.49 -11.04 8.69
CA ARG A 158 2.55 -12.24 7.82
C ARG A 158 1.17 -12.66 7.32
N VAL A 159 0.15 -12.60 8.16
CA VAL A 159 -1.24 -12.91 7.75
C VAL A 159 -1.70 -11.96 6.65
N LEU A 160 -1.53 -10.64 6.85
CA LEU A 160 -1.93 -9.64 5.87
C LEU A 160 -1.18 -9.84 4.54
N ASP A 161 0.12 -10.02 4.61
CA ASP A 161 0.97 -10.13 3.42
C ASP A 161 0.81 -11.45 2.67
N GLY A 162 0.60 -12.54 3.39
CA GLY A 162 0.25 -13.82 2.79
C GLY A 162 -1.07 -13.72 2.02
N ARG A 163 -2.05 -13.00 2.56
CA ARG A 163 -3.32 -12.81 1.85
C ARG A 163 -3.18 -11.88 0.66
N ARG A 164 -2.41 -10.80 0.76
CA ARG A 164 -2.06 -9.94 -0.37
C ARG A 164 -1.40 -10.74 -1.49
N TRP A 165 -0.44 -11.58 -1.14
CA TRP A 165 0.24 -12.45 -2.10
C TRP A 165 -0.73 -13.39 -2.80
N ALA A 166 -1.58 -14.09 -2.03
CA ALA A 166 -2.59 -14.99 -2.57
C ALA A 166 -3.58 -14.25 -3.49
N TRP A 167 -4.03 -13.05 -3.09
CA TRP A 167 -4.89 -12.23 -3.94
C TRP A 167 -4.21 -11.90 -5.26
N ILE A 168 -2.93 -11.52 -5.26
CA ILE A 168 -2.19 -11.25 -6.50
C ILE A 168 -2.09 -12.51 -7.35
N ASP A 169 -1.83 -13.68 -6.77
CA ASP A 169 -1.78 -14.95 -7.51
C ASP A 169 -3.14 -15.33 -8.15
N GLU A 170 -4.24 -15.10 -7.43
CA GLU A 170 -5.61 -15.34 -7.90
C GLU A 170 -6.02 -14.39 -9.06
N HIS A 171 -5.44 -13.18 -9.10
CA HIS A 171 -5.88 -12.10 -9.98
C HIS A 171 -4.86 -11.70 -11.06
N SER A 172 -3.62 -12.18 -10.97
CA SER A 172 -2.61 -11.97 -12.01
C SER A 172 -2.91 -12.88 -13.21
N ARG A 173 -3.27 -12.26 -14.33
CA ARG A 173 -3.39 -12.97 -15.61
C ARG A 173 -1.99 -13.22 -16.15
N TYR A 174 -1.71 -14.47 -16.50
CA TYR A 174 -0.44 -14.86 -17.11
C TYR A 174 -0.47 -14.64 -18.63
N PHE A 175 0.68 -14.26 -19.20
CA PHE A 175 0.96 -14.29 -20.66
C PHE A 175 0.19 -13.29 -21.52
N SER A 176 -0.17 -12.13 -20.98
CA SER A 176 -0.85 -11.06 -21.75
C SER A 176 0.09 -9.93 -22.15
N PHE A 177 1.26 -9.79 -21.51
CA PHE A 177 2.15 -8.62 -21.59
C PHE A 177 1.40 -7.28 -21.42
N ALA A 178 0.23 -7.33 -20.78
CA ALA A 178 -0.62 -6.18 -20.53
C ALA A 178 -0.15 -5.45 -19.26
N LEU A 179 -0.63 -4.23 -19.09
CA LEU A 179 -0.39 -3.44 -17.88
C LEU A 179 -0.78 -4.18 -16.60
N ASP A 180 -1.78 -5.08 -16.66
CA ASP A 180 -2.20 -5.93 -15.55
C ASP A 180 -1.06 -6.85 -15.04
N GLU A 181 -0.34 -7.49 -15.96
CA GLU A 181 0.73 -8.42 -15.63
C GLU A 181 1.94 -7.67 -15.04
N LEU A 182 2.28 -6.52 -15.62
CA LEU A 182 3.33 -5.66 -15.11
C LEU A 182 3.00 -5.09 -13.72
N ALA A 183 1.74 -4.70 -13.48
CA ALA A 183 1.29 -4.22 -12.18
C ALA A 183 1.29 -5.34 -11.13
N GLY A 184 0.86 -6.55 -11.48
CA GLY A 184 0.94 -7.72 -10.61
C GLY A 184 2.39 -8.06 -10.23
N TYR A 185 3.30 -8.01 -11.20
CA TYR A 185 4.74 -8.18 -10.94
C TYR A 185 5.28 -7.09 -10.01
N ALA A 186 4.99 -5.82 -10.29
CA ALA A 186 5.41 -4.69 -9.45
C ALA A 186 4.93 -4.88 -8.01
N ARG A 187 3.69 -5.34 -7.82
CA ARG A 187 3.13 -5.57 -6.49
C ARG A 187 3.85 -6.68 -5.73
N LYS A 188 4.10 -7.83 -6.38
CA LYS A 188 4.91 -8.91 -5.81
C LYS A 188 6.30 -8.43 -5.43
N LEU A 189 6.94 -7.64 -6.30
CA LEU A 189 8.27 -7.10 -6.05
C LEU A 189 8.30 -6.24 -4.79
N VAL A 190 7.29 -5.39 -4.57
CA VAL A 190 7.21 -4.61 -3.33
C VAL A 190 7.07 -5.52 -2.10
N LEU A 191 6.21 -6.53 -2.14
CA LEU A 191 6.06 -7.48 -1.03
C LEU A 191 7.40 -8.14 -0.69
N VAL A 192 8.12 -8.64 -1.70
CA VAL A 192 9.45 -9.25 -1.54
C VAL A 192 10.44 -8.26 -0.93
N CYS A 193 10.51 -7.03 -1.46
CA CYS A 193 11.43 -6.01 -0.96
C CYS A 193 11.14 -5.64 0.50
N ARG A 194 9.88 -5.52 0.90
CA ARG A 194 9.52 -5.28 2.31
C ARG A 194 10.00 -6.42 3.21
N TRP A 195 9.75 -7.67 2.83
CA TRP A 195 10.21 -8.83 3.61
C TRP A 195 11.73 -8.95 3.68
N TYR A 196 12.44 -8.59 2.61
CA TYR A 196 13.90 -8.53 2.61
C TYR A 196 14.43 -7.52 3.62
N VAL A 197 13.85 -6.31 3.68
CA VAL A 197 14.24 -5.30 4.66
C VAL A 197 13.96 -5.80 6.07
N LEU A 198 12.76 -6.31 6.35
CA LEU A 198 12.39 -6.83 7.67
C LEU A 198 13.32 -7.96 8.14
N ALA A 199 13.62 -8.93 7.27
CA ALA A 199 14.54 -10.03 7.59
C ALA A 199 15.96 -9.52 7.88
N ARG A 200 16.42 -8.53 7.14
CA ARG A 200 17.74 -7.91 7.35
C ARG A 200 17.82 -7.18 8.69
N GLU A 201 16.80 -6.41 9.07
CA GLU A 201 16.79 -5.71 10.36
C GLU A 201 16.67 -6.70 11.53
N GLN A 202 15.92 -7.79 11.39
CA GLN A 202 15.90 -8.87 12.40
C GLN A 202 17.27 -9.52 12.59
N ALA A 203 17.98 -9.82 11.49
CA ALA A 203 19.32 -10.39 11.55
C ALA A 203 20.31 -9.44 12.24
N ARG A 204 20.19 -8.13 12.01
CA ARG A 204 21.00 -7.11 12.70
C ARG A 204 20.68 -7.02 14.19
N ALA A 205 19.41 -6.98 14.57
CA ALA A 205 19.01 -6.94 15.97
C ALA A 205 19.51 -8.18 16.75
N ALA A 206 19.48 -9.36 16.14
CA ALA A 206 20.00 -10.59 16.72
C ALA A 206 21.54 -10.62 16.87
N GLN A 207 22.28 -9.77 16.17
CA GLN A 207 23.75 -9.65 16.29
C GLN A 207 24.19 -8.67 17.40
N VAL A 208 23.29 -7.82 17.87
CA VAL A 208 23.55 -6.79 18.90
C VAL A 208 23.05 -7.22 20.28
N SER A 209 22.26 -8.30 20.35
CA SER A 209 21.78 -8.95 21.58
C SER A 209 22.67 -10.10 22.03
#